data_AF-A0A9X1HJ02-F1
#
_entry.id   AF-A0A9X1HJ02-F1
#
_cell.length_a   1.000
_cell.length_b   1.000
_cell.length_c   1.000
_cell.angle_alpha   90.00
_cell.angle_beta   90.00
_cell.angle_gamma   90.00
#
_symmetry.space_group_name_H-M   'P 1'
#
loop_
_entity.id
_entity.type
_entity.pdbx_description
1 polymer ?
#
loop_
_entity_poly.entity_id
_entity_poly.type
_entity_poly.pdbx_seq_one_letter_code
_entity_poly.pdbx_strand_id
1 'polypeptide(L)'
;AELSKGTLYLYFRNKLELLAAIHHRGLTMLTALIAEVLARPITGLEMVRAFSNTLEDFSKKNTNYYHFFVYMESVDASALEPIMDGWACQACNQKGNEIITYLTRAFQIGIQDGSIKDKFNPAMLAIQFLGATRGLIQLSFFHRNGHIVAPSLENITFDARELLRNFNDLMIEAIKNEKI
;
A
#
# COMPACT_ATOMS: atom_id res chain seq x y z
N ALA A 1 5.38 -5.33 -25.99
CA ALA A 1 5.56 -6.74 -26.37
C ALA A 1 4.35 -7.16 -27.19
N GLU A 2 4.54 -7.56 -28.45
CA GLU A 2 3.48 -8.12 -29.29
C GLU A 2 3.49 -9.65 -29.17
N LEU A 3 2.84 -10.15 -28.12
CA LEU A 3 2.58 -11.59 -27.96
C LEU A 3 1.17 -11.88 -28.46
N SER A 4 1.00 -12.98 -29.19
CA SER A 4 -0.32 -13.44 -29.61
C SER A 4 -1.17 -13.78 -28.37
N LYS A 5 -2.50 -13.67 -28.47
CA LYS A 5 -3.42 -14.09 -27.40
C LYS A 5 -3.16 -15.55 -26.99
N GLY A 6 -2.83 -16.42 -27.94
CA GLY A 6 -2.50 -17.83 -27.68
C GLY A 6 -1.24 -18.01 -26.82
N THR A 7 -0.23 -17.16 -27.00
CA THR A 7 1.02 -17.23 -26.22
C THR A 7 0.80 -16.82 -24.76
N LEU A 8 -0.13 -15.90 -24.48
CA LEU A 8 -0.48 -15.55 -23.10
C LEU A 8 -1.13 -16.73 -22.35
N TYR A 9 -2.01 -17.49 -23.01
CA TYR A 9 -2.66 -18.65 -22.38
C TYR A 9 -1.74 -19.84 -22.15
N LEU A 10 -0.51 -19.83 -22.67
CA LEU A 10 0.52 -20.81 -22.28
C LEU A 10 1.03 -20.58 -20.85
N TYR A 11 0.99 -19.35 -20.37
CA TYR A 11 1.50 -18.96 -19.05
C TYR A 11 0.39 -18.72 -18.02
N PHE A 12 -0.84 -18.48 -18.49
CA PHE A 12 -1.98 -18.13 -17.64
C PHE A 12 -3.19 -18.99 -18.01
N ARG A 13 -3.76 -19.69 -17.03
CA ARG A 13 -4.95 -20.55 -17.17
C ARG A 13 -6.15 -19.76 -17.67
N ASN A 14 -6.27 -18.51 -17.26
CA ASN A 14 -7.38 -17.63 -17.63
C ASN A 14 -7.00 -16.14 -17.52
N LYS A 15 -7.92 -15.26 -17.91
CA LYS A 15 -7.73 -13.81 -17.83
C LYS A 15 -7.45 -13.34 -16.40
N LEU A 16 -8.10 -13.93 -15.39
CA LEU A 16 -7.91 -13.53 -13.98
C LEU A 16 -6.50 -13.85 -13.49
N GLU A 17 -5.91 -14.99 -13.89
CA GLU A 17 -4.53 -15.33 -13.50
C GLU A 17 -3.51 -14.38 -14.17
N LEU A 18 -3.75 -13.97 -15.41
CA LEU A 18 -2.96 -12.92 -16.07
C LEU A 18 -3.08 -11.59 -15.30
N LEU A 19 -4.28 -11.21 -14.89
CA LEU A 19 -4.51 -10.01 -14.08
C LEU A 19 -3.78 -10.10 -12.73
N ALA A 20 -3.86 -11.24 -12.04
CA ALA A 20 -3.13 -11.48 -10.79
C ALA A 20 -1.60 -11.37 -10.99
N ALA A 21 -1.06 -11.86 -12.11
CA ALA A 21 0.38 -11.76 -12.39
C ALA A 21 0.83 -10.31 -12.64
N ILE A 22 -0.01 -9.49 -13.30
CA ILE A 22 0.24 -8.05 -13.45
C ILE A 22 0.19 -7.37 -12.07
N HIS A 23 -0.74 -7.76 -11.21
CA HIS A 23 -0.86 -7.24 -9.84
C HIS A 23 0.40 -7.57 -9.03
N HIS A 24 0.84 -8.84 -9.08
CA HIS A 24 2.06 -9.30 -8.44
C HIS A 24 3.29 -8.52 -8.88
N ARG A 25 3.41 -8.19 -10.17
CA ARG A 25 4.52 -7.37 -10.68
C ARG A 25 4.53 -5.98 -10.05
N GLY A 26 3.37 -5.33 -9.95
CA GLY A 26 3.25 -4.05 -9.26
C GLY A 26 3.63 -4.16 -7.78
N LEU A 27 3.11 -5.18 -7.09
CA LEU A 27 3.41 -5.42 -5.68
C LEU A 27 4.90 -5.68 -5.45
N THR A 28 5.55 -6.43 -6.32
CA THR A 28 7.00 -6.69 -6.25
C THR A 28 7.82 -5.40 -6.31
N MET A 29 7.45 -4.47 -7.19
CA MET A 29 8.10 -3.16 -7.27
C MET A 29 7.88 -2.33 -6.01
N LEU A 30 6.64 -2.27 -5.51
CA LEU A 30 6.32 -1.53 -4.29
C LEU A 30 7.04 -2.11 -3.06
N THR A 31 7.01 -3.43 -2.90
CA THR A 31 7.64 -4.12 -1.77
C THR A 31 9.16 -3.94 -1.76
N ALA A 32 9.81 -3.89 -2.93
CA ALA A 32 11.24 -3.59 -3.02
C ALA A 32 11.57 -2.17 -2.52
N LEU A 33 10.81 -1.16 -2.96
CA LEU A 33 10.98 0.23 -2.49
C LEU A 33 10.75 0.37 -0.98
N ILE A 34 9.79 -0.39 -0.45
CA ILE A 34 9.51 -0.43 0.98
C ILE A 34 10.66 -1.09 1.75
N ALA A 35 11.22 -2.20 1.24
CA ALA A 35 12.35 -2.87 1.87
C ALA A 35 13.57 -1.95 1.97
N GLU A 36 13.80 -1.09 0.98
CA GLU A 36 14.87 -0.06 1.03
C GLU A 36 14.69 0.92 2.19
N VAL A 37 13.48 1.19 2.66
CA VAL A 37 13.24 2.07 3.82
C VAL A 37 13.82 1.45 5.09
N LEU A 38 13.67 0.14 5.27
CA LEU A 38 14.19 -0.58 6.45
C LEU A 38 15.73 -0.62 6.48
N ALA A 39 16.39 -0.46 5.35
CA ALA A 39 17.85 -0.44 5.25
C ALA A 39 18.46 0.93 5.57
N ARG A 40 17.64 1.98 5.76
CA ARG A 40 18.12 3.34 6.01
C ARG A 40 18.55 3.50 7.47
N PRO A 41 19.63 4.28 7.74
CA PRO A 41 20.06 4.58 9.11
C PRO A 41 19.20 5.70 9.72
N ILE A 42 17.91 5.42 9.93
CA ILE A 42 16.90 6.34 10.48
C ILE A 42 16.15 5.65 11.62
N THR A 43 15.48 6.42 12.48
CA THR A 43 14.64 5.89 13.57
C THR A 43 13.40 5.17 13.03
N GLY A 44 12.79 4.30 13.82
CA GLY A 44 11.56 3.61 13.44
C GLY A 44 10.40 4.57 13.16
N LEU A 45 10.31 5.70 13.87
CA LEU A 45 9.33 6.75 13.58
C LEU A 45 9.55 7.38 12.19
N GLU A 46 10.80 7.67 11.84
CA GLU A 46 11.17 8.17 10.51
C GLU A 46 10.93 7.13 9.42
N MET A 47 11.14 5.84 9.71
CA MET A 47 10.77 4.75 8.80
C MET A 47 9.27 4.82 8.51
N VAL A 48 8.39 4.85 9.52
CA VAL A 48 6.92 4.93 9.32
C VAL A 48 6.54 6.10 8.40
N ARG A 49 7.13 7.29 8.61
CA ARG A 49 6.92 8.44 7.71
C ARG A 49 7.42 8.15 6.29
N ALA A 50 8.61 7.57 6.14
CA ALA A 50 9.17 7.20 4.84
C ALA A 50 8.35 6.13 4.11
N PHE A 51 7.69 5.21 4.82
CA PHE A 51 6.76 4.23 4.24
C PHE A 51 5.59 4.93 3.55
N SER A 52 4.88 5.84 4.23
CA SER A 52 3.77 6.58 3.61
C SER A 52 4.20 7.36 2.37
N ASN A 53 5.37 8.03 2.44
CA ASN A 53 5.91 8.77 1.30
C ASN A 53 6.22 7.84 0.13
N THR A 54 6.71 6.63 0.40
CA THR A 54 7.00 5.61 -0.62
C THR A 54 5.73 5.13 -1.31
N LEU A 55 4.64 4.93 -0.57
CA LEU A 55 3.34 4.58 -1.15
C LEU A 55 2.76 5.73 -1.99
N GLU A 56 2.83 6.98 -1.49
CA GLU A 56 2.42 8.16 -2.24
C GLU A 56 3.19 8.27 -3.56
N ASP A 57 4.53 8.22 -3.48
CA ASP A 57 5.41 8.30 -4.65
C ASP A 57 5.15 7.19 -5.65
N PHE A 58 4.94 5.96 -5.18
CA PHE A 58 4.61 4.83 -6.04
C PHE A 58 3.29 5.09 -6.79
N SER A 59 2.25 5.54 -6.09
CA SER A 59 0.95 5.83 -6.73
C SER A 59 1.04 6.91 -7.80
N LYS A 60 1.91 7.91 -7.61
CA LYS A 60 2.14 9.00 -8.56
C LYS A 60 3.01 8.59 -9.75
N LYS A 61 4.10 7.86 -9.50
CA LYS A 61 5.08 7.47 -10.54
C LYS A 61 4.63 6.26 -11.35
N ASN A 62 3.84 5.36 -10.75
CA ASN A 62 3.38 4.10 -11.33
C ASN A 62 1.85 4.06 -11.44
N THR A 63 1.26 5.12 -11.98
CA THR A 63 -0.19 5.36 -12.02
C THR A 63 -0.99 4.16 -12.55
N ASN A 64 -0.54 3.52 -13.64
CA ASN A 64 -1.22 2.34 -14.19
C ASN A 64 -1.24 1.16 -13.22
N TYR A 65 -0.14 0.90 -12.51
CA TYR A 65 -0.10 -0.17 -11.50
C TYR A 65 -0.99 0.17 -10.31
N TYR A 66 -1.01 1.44 -9.88
CA TYR A 66 -1.85 1.87 -8.78
C TYR A 66 -3.35 1.80 -9.12
N HIS A 67 -3.75 2.26 -10.32
CA HIS A 67 -5.12 2.09 -10.80
C HIS A 67 -5.52 0.61 -10.80
N PHE A 68 -4.59 -0.24 -11.20
CA PHE A 68 -4.81 -1.67 -11.23
C PHE A 68 -4.91 -2.28 -9.83
N PHE A 69 -4.22 -1.73 -8.83
CA PHE A 69 -4.41 -2.11 -7.43
C PHE A 69 -5.81 -1.80 -6.95
N VAL A 70 -6.26 -0.55 -7.16
CA VAL A 70 -7.61 -0.11 -6.78
C VAL A 70 -8.68 -0.98 -7.47
N TYR A 71 -8.48 -1.30 -8.75
CA TYR A 71 -9.36 -2.22 -9.46
C TYR A 71 -9.37 -3.62 -8.82
N MET A 72 -8.21 -4.23 -8.61
CA MET A 72 -8.11 -5.57 -8.04
C MET A 72 -8.67 -5.66 -6.62
N GLU A 73 -8.51 -4.62 -5.80
CA GLU A 73 -9.10 -4.53 -4.45
C GLU A 73 -10.63 -4.36 -4.48
N SER A 74 -11.20 -3.90 -5.59
CA SER A 74 -12.65 -3.80 -5.80
C SER A 74 -13.29 -5.06 -6.39
N VAL A 75 -12.48 -6.01 -6.89
CA VAL A 75 -12.99 -7.27 -7.42
C VAL A 75 -13.58 -8.09 -6.28
N ASP A 76 -14.79 -8.60 -6.50
CA ASP A 76 -15.47 -9.47 -5.54
C ASP A 76 -14.62 -10.70 -5.22
N ALA A 77 -14.51 -11.05 -3.94
CA ALA A 77 -13.71 -12.19 -3.51
C ALA A 77 -14.16 -13.50 -4.18
N SER A 78 -15.46 -13.69 -4.41
CA SER A 78 -15.99 -14.87 -5.11
C SER A 78 -15.54 -14.95 -6.56
N ALA A 79 -15.32 -13.81 -7.21
CA ALA A 79 -14.80 -13.77 -8.57
C ALA A 79 -13.32 -14.19 -8.64
N LEU A 80 -12.59 -14.16 -7.51
CA LEU A 80 -11.20 -14.59 -7.41
C LEU A 80 -11.05 -16.07 -7.02
N GLU A 81 -12.10 -16.72 -6.50
CA GLU A 81 -12.10 -18.14 -6.11
C GLU A 81 -11.43 -19.07 -7.13
N PRO A 82 -11.72 -18.96 -8.45
CA PRO A 82 -11.14 -19.87 -9.45
C PRO A 82 -9.62 -19.75 -9.63
N ILE A 83 -8.98 -18.74 -9.05
CA ILE A 83 -7.53 -18.51 -9.14
C ILE A 83 -6.83 -18.45 -7.78
N MET A 84 -7.54 -18.67 -6.67
CA MET A 84 -6.96 -18.54 -5.32
C MET A 84 -5.81 -19.53 -5.06
N ASP A 85 -5.89 -20.73 -5.62
CA ASP A 85 -4.83 -21.76 -5.56
C ASP A 85 -3.73 -21.54 -6.62
N GLY A 86 -3.93 -20.59 -7.53
CA GLY A 86 -3.01 -20.25 -8.59
C GLY A 86 -1.76 -19.56 -8.07
N TRP A 87 -0.63 -19.79 -8.76
CA TRP A 87 0.67 -19.25 -8.33
C TRP A 87 0.65 -17.73 -8.21
N ALA A 88 -0.05 -17.04 -9.11
CA ALA A 88 -0.08 -15.59 -9.16
C ALA A 88 -0.81 -15.01 -7.95
N CYS A 89 -1.92 -15.62 -7.53
CA CYS A 89 -2.65 -15.19 -6.33
C CYS A 89 -1.83 -15.45 -5.06
N GLN A 90 -1.20 -16.62 -4.95
CA GLN A 90 -0.32 -16.95 -3.82
C GLN A 90 0.88 -15.99 -3.73
N ALA A 91 1.48 -15.63 -4.87
CA ALA A 91 2.56 -14.67 -4.93
C ALA A 91 2.12 -13.25 -4.51
N CYS A 92 0.90 -12.83 -4.90
CA CYS A 92 0.32 -11.58 -4.41
C CYS A 92 0.14 -11.58 -2.89
N ASN A 93 -0.41 -12.66 -2.32
CA ASN A 93 -0.59 -12.81 -0.87
C ASN A 93 0.75 -12.74 -0.12
N GLN A 94 1.78 -13.40 -0.65
CA GLN A 94 3.12 -13.33 -0.10
C GLN A 94 3.65 -11.88 -0.07
N LYS A 95 3.47 -11.12 -1.16
CA LYS A 95 3.89 -9.71 -1.21
C LYS A 95 3.09 -8.82 -0.25
N GLY A 96 1.80 -9.07 -0.09
CA GLY A 96 0.98 -8.41 0.93
C GLY A 96 1.51 -8.65 2.34
N ASN A 97 1.85 -9.91 2.66
CA ASN A 97 2.41 -10.29 3.95
C ASN A 97 3.79 -9.65 4.20
N GLU A 98 4.64 -9.55 3.18
CA GLU A 98 5.92 -8.85 3.26
C GLU A 98 5.73 -7.38 3.64
N ILE A 99 4.80 -6.67 2.99
CA ILE A 99 4.52 -5.25 3.29
C ILE A 99 4.09 -5.06 4.75
N ILE A 100 3.15 -5.86 5.25
CA ILE A 100 2.68 -5.78 6.64
C ILE A 100 3.81 -6.11 7.61
N THR A 101 4.64 -7.11 7.29
CA THR A 101 5.79 -7.50 8.10
C THR A 101 6.81 -6.37 8.19
N TYR A 102 7.14 -5.73 7.07
CA TYR A 102 8.07 -4.62 7.03
C TYR A 102 7.58 -3.41 7.82
N LEU A 103 6.29 -3.07 7.69
CA LEU A 103 5.71 -1.97 8.45
C LEU A 103 5.65 -2.28 9.94
N THR A 104 5.27 -3.51 10.31
CA THR A 104 5.32 -3.99 11.71
C THR A 104 6.73 -3.85 12.28
N ARG A 105 7.75 -4.19 11.47
CA ARG A 105 9.15 -4.07 11.87
C ARG A 105 9.56 -2.62 12.11
N ALA A 106 9.12 -1.68 11.28
CA ALA A 106 9.38 -0.25 11.49
C ALA A 106 8.82 0.24 12.85
N PHE A 107 7.60 -0.17 13.20
CA PHE A 107 7.01 0.15 14.52
C PHE A 107 7.78 -0.50 15.67
N GLN A 108 8.20 -1.76 15.53
CA GLN A 108 9.03 -2.44 16.54
C GLN A 108 10.38 -1.74 16.74
N ILE A 109 11.05 -1.34 15.65
CA ILE A 109 12.30 -0.58 15.71
C ILE A 109 12.06 0.73 16.46
N GLY A 110 10.96 1.43 16.15
CA GLY A 110 10.66 2.70 16.81
C GLY A 110 10.39 2.56 18.31
N ILE A 111 9.79 1.45 18.73
CA ILE A 111 9.62 1.15 20.16
C ILE A 111 10.99 0.85 20.79
N GLN A 112 11.83 0.07 20.11
CA GLN A 112 13.14 -0.34 20.60
C GLN A 112 14.14 0.82 20.68
N ASP A 113 14.16 1.72 19.69
CA ASP A 113 15.00 2.91 19.68
C ASP A 113 14.42 4.07 20.51
N GLY A 114 13.19 3.87 21.02
CA GLY A 114 12.49 4.79 21.90
C GLY A 114 11.78 5.94 21.19
N SER A 115 11.83 6.05 19.86
CA SER A 115 11.13 7.09 19.08
C SER A 115 9.60 6.93 19.09
N ILE A 116 9.09 5.73 19.39
CA ILE A 116 7.67 5.38 19.48
C ILE A 116 7.34 4.86 20.88
N LYS A 117 6.19 5.28 21.44
CA LYS A 117 5.68 4.82 22.73
C LYS A 117 5.40 3.31 22.71
N ASP A 118 5.90 2.59 23.71
CA ASP A 118 5.60 1.16 23.95
C ASP A 118 4.21 0.93 24.60
N LYS A 119 3.18 1.55 24.02
CA LYS A 119 1.79 1.42 24.50
C LYS A 119 0.93 0.58 23.57
N PHE A 120 1.32 0.49 22.30
CA PHE A 120 0.49 -0.05 21.23
C PHE A 120 1.11 -1.31 20.65
N ASN A 121 0.27 -2.25 20.24
CA ASN A 121 0.73 -3.44 19.52
C ASN A 121 1.26 -3.04 18.13
N PRO A 122 2.52 -3.37 17.77
CA PRO A 122 3.11 -2.95 16.48
C PRO A 122 2.38 -3.46 15.24
N ALA A 123 1.85 -4.68 15.28
CA ALA A 123 1.13 -5.26 14.15
C ALA A 123 -0.23 -4.56 13.93
N MET A 124 -0.91 -4.21 15.03
CA MET A 124 -2.15 -3.44 14.96
C MET A 124 -1.91 -2.04 14.40
N LEU A 125 -0.84 -1.35 14.84
CA LEU A 125 -0.44 -0.07 14.27
C LEU A 125 -0.12 -0.20 12.77
N ALA A 126 0.57 -1.26 12.35
CA ALA A 126 0.87 -1.50 10.95
C ALA A 126 -0.38 -1.65 10.09
N ILE A 127 -1.35 -2.46 10.53
CA ILE A 127 -2.62 -2.66 9.80
C ILE A 127 -3.41 -1.36 9.69
N GLN A 128 -3.54 -0.62 10.80
CA GLN A 128 -4.26 0.66 10.84
C GLN A 128 -3.60 1.71 9.94
N PHE A 129 -2.28 1.86 10.04
CA PHE A 129 -1.51 2.80 9.24
C PHE A 129 -1.60 2.48 7.74
N LEU A 130 -1.45 1.21 7.37
CA LEU A 130 -1.53 0.77 5.99
C LEU A 130 -2.93 1.00 5.41
N GLY A 131 -3.98 0.63 6.16
CA GLY A 131 -5.36 0.82 5.75
C GLY A 131 -5.70 2.31 5.53
N ALA A 132 -5.35 3.16 6.49
CA ALA A 132 -5.58 4.60 6.38
C ALA A 132 -4.78 5.24 5.24
N THR A 133 -3.49 4.93 5.11
CA THR A 133 -2.64 5.43 4.02
C THR A 133 -3.20 5.06 2.66
N ARG A 134 -3.56 3.77 2.46
CA ARG A 134 -4.15 3.30 1.20
C ARG A 134 -5.48 3.98 0.91
N GLY A 135 -6.36 4.06 1.92
CA GLY A 135 -7.67 4.70 1.79
C GLY A 135 -7.58 6.17 1.39
N LEU A 136 -6.65 6.93 1.96
CA LEU A 136 -6.45 8.34 1.61
C LEU A 136 -5.90 8.52 0.18
N ILE A 137 -4.98 7.67 -0.26
CA ILE A 137 -4.50 7.68 -1.64
C ILE A 137 -5.64 7.31 -2.60
N GLN A 138 -6.45 6.30 -2.25
CA GLN A 138 -7.58 5.85 -3.06
C GLN A 138 -8.67 6.94 -3.16
N LEU A 139 -8.96 7.62 -2.05
CA LEU A 139 -9.89 8.74 -2.01
C LEU A 139 -9.43 9.90 -2.90
N SER A 140 -8.14 10.27 -2.83
CA SER A 140 -7.58 11.29 -3.72
C SER A 140 -7.62 10.85 -5.18
N PHE A 141 -7.36 9.58 -5.46
CA PHE A 141 -7.46 9.01 -6.79
C PHE A 141 -8.91 9.13 -7.33
N PHE A 142 -9.91 8.74 -6.55
CA PHE A 142 -11.32 8.86 -6.94
C PHE A 142 -11.73 10.32 -7.18
N HIS A 143 -11.37 11.23 -6.26
CA HIS A 143 -11.63 12.66 -6.42
C HIS A 143 -11.06 13.22 -7.73
N ARG A 144 -9.79 12.89 -8.06
CA ARG A 144 -9.14 13.35 -9.30
C ARG A 144 -9.77 12.79 -10.57
N ASN A 145 -10.43 11.64 -10.50
CA ASN A 145 -11.09 11.00 -11.66
C ASN A 145 -12.59 11.32 -11.74
N GLY A 146 -13.08 12.28 -10.94
CA GLY A 146 -14.49 12.70 -10.96
C GLY A 146 -15.45 11.71 -10.31
N HIS A 147 -14.94 10.71 -9.59
CA HIS A 147 -15.78 9.87 -8.73
C HIS A 147 -16.12 10.67 -7.47
N ILE A 148 -17.39 11.04 -7.33
CA ILE A 148 -17.87 11.84 -6.19
C ILE A 148 -17.92 10.94 -4.95
N VAL A 149 -16.97 11.11 -4.03
CA VAL A 149 -17.00 10.41 -2.73
C VAL A 149 -17.70 11.25 -1.65
N ALA A 150 -17.91 12.55 -1.89
CA ALA A 150 -18.70 13.42 -1.03
C ALA A 150 -19.17 14.69 -1.77
N PRO A 151 -20.46 14.80 -2.14
CA PRO A 151 -21.02 16.00 -2.79
C PRO A 151 -20.85 17.28 -1.94
N SER A 152 -20.79 17.15 -0.61
CA SER A 152 -20.56 18.27 0.30
C SER A 152 -19.12 18.83 0.28
N LEU A 153 -18.19 18.13 -0.38
CA LEU A 153 -16.78 18.54 -0.52
C LEU A 153 -16.45 19.13 -1.89
N GLU A 154 -17.45 19.48 -2.71
CA GLU A 154 -17.23 20.08 -4.05
C GLU A 154 -16.34 21.33 -4.02
N ASN A 155 -16.30 22.05 -2.89
CA ASN A 155 -15.46 23.24 -2.70
C ASN A 155 -14.11 22.96 -2.01
N ILE A 156 -13.80 21.71 -1.67
CA ILE A 156 -12.52 21.31 -1.06
C ILE A 156 -11.74 20.49 -2.08
N THR A 157 -10.75 21.15 -2.69
CA THR A 157 -9.72 20.46 -3.46
C THR A 157 -8.69 19.87 -2.52
N PHE A 158 -8.48 18.55 -2.57
CA PHE A 158 -7.42 17.90 -1.80
C PHE A 158 -6.63 16.94 -2.69
N ASP A 159 -5.33 16.86 -2.45
CA ASP A 159 -4.49 15.83 -3.04
C ASP A 159 -4.02 14.81 -1.99
N ALA A 160 -3.58 13.65 -2.45
CA ALA A 160 -3.10 12.59 -1.56
C ALA A 160 -1.95 13.08 -0.67
N ARG A 161 -1.13 14.03 -1.13
CA ARG A 161 0.02 14.53 -0.39
C ARG A 161 -0.41 15.31 0.84
N GLU A 162 -1.38 16.20 0.69
CA GLU A 162 -1.90 16.99 1.80
C GLU A 162 -2.62 16.10 2.83
N LEU A 163 -3.50 15.22 2.35
CA LEU A 163 -4.21 14.27 3.22
C LEU A 163 -3.26 13.37 4.00
N LEU A 164 -2.27 12.78 3.31
CA LEU A 164 -1.29 11.91 3.95
C LEU A 164 -0.38 12.67 4.90
N ARG A 165 0.04 13.89 4.57
CA ARG A 165 0.85 14.70 5.48
C ARG A 165 0.12 14.98 6.78
N ASN A 166 -1.13 15.45 6.69
CA ASN A 166 -1.95 15.74 7.86
C ASN A 166 -2.21 14.47 8.69
N PHE A 167 -2.55 13.36 8.03
CA PHE A 167 -2.74 12.06 8.69
C PHE A 167 -1.46 11.58 9.41
N ASN A 168 -0.32 11.65 8.71
CA ASN A 168 0.97 11.25 9.27
C ASN A 168 1.34 12.09 10.47
N ASP A 169 1.17 13.41 10.41
CA ASP A 169 1.48 14.31 11.52
C ASP A 169 0.59 14.01 12.74
N LEU A 170 -0.71 13.78 12.54
CA LEU A 170 -1.64 13.37 13.61
C LEU A 170 -1.25 12.03 14.23
N MET A 171 -0.98 11.01 13.40
CA MET A 171 -0.60 9.67 13.86
C MET A 171 0.75 9.69 14.58
N ILE A 172 1.74 10.35 14.00
CA ILE A 172 3.09 10.48 14.57
C ILE A 172 3.01 11.21 15.91
N GLU A 173 2.24 12.29 16.02
CA GLU A 173 2.06 13.00 17.28
C GLU A 173 1.47 12.11 18.37
N ALA A 174 0.49 11.27 18.01
CA ALA A 174 -0.14 10.35 18.95
C ALA A 174 0.85 9.30 19.49
N ILE A 175 1.70 8.76 18.62
CA ILE A 175 2.58 7.62 18.94
C ILE A 175 4.01 8.00 19.33
N LYS A 176 4.48 9.21 19.00
CA LYS A 176 5.85 9.64 19.30
C LYS A 176 6.11 9.62 20.80
N ASN A 177 7.33 9.30 21.19
CA ASN A 177 7.75 9.41 22.57
C ASN A 177 8.42 10.78 22.78
N GLU A 178 7.90 11.61 23.69
CA GLU A 178 8.42 12.97 23.94
C GLU A 178 9.71 13.00 24.76
N LYS A 179 10.21 11.83 25.17
CA LYS A 179 11.40 11.68 26.03
C LYS A 179 12.72 11.65 25.25
N ILE A 180 12.67 11.88 23.93
CA ILE A 180 13.84 11.93 23.02
C ILE A 180 13.75 13.21 22.20
#